data_AF-A0A8D6UF62-F1
#
_entry.id   AF-A0A8D6UF62-F1
#
_cell.length_a   1.000
_cell.length_b   1.000
_cell.length_c   1.000
_cell.angle_alpha   90.00
_cell.angle_beta   90.00
_cell.angle_gamma   90.00
#
_symmetry.space_group_name_H-M   'P 1'
#
loop_
_entity.id
_entity.type
_entity.pdbx_description
1 polymer ?
#
loop_
_entity_poly.entity_id
_entity_poly.type
_entity_poly.pdbx_seq_one_letter_code
_entity_poly.pdbx_strand_id
1 'polypeptide(L)'
;MTAKNIPVTYVLFPDEGHGFKRPENSKAFNAVAETFLGQCLGGRVQPIGSDLTGSSIAVPAGAEQINGLADALKTHTQGIRN
;
A
#
# COMPACT_ATOMS: atom_id res chain seq x y z
N MET A 1 11.96 14.27 2.90
CA MET A 1 12.45 13.00 2.33
C MET A 1 12.83 13.19 0.87
N THR A 2 11.93 13.68 0.02
CA THR A 2 12.22 14.02 -1.39
C THR A 2 13.36 15.03 -1.55
N ALA A 3 13.34 16.15 -0.82
CA ALA A 3 14.42 17.16 -0.88
C ALA A 3 15.81 16.63 -0.45
N LYS A 4 15.86 15.46 0.21
CA LYS A 4 17.09 14.79 0.62
C LYS A 4 17.40 13.55 -0.23
N ASN A 5 16.67 13.31 -1.32
CA ASN A 5 16.79 12.14 -2.19
C ASN A 5 16.69 10.80 -1.43
N ILE A 6 15.86 10.74 -0.39
CA ILE A 6 15.60 9.50 0.34
C ILE A 6 14.44 8.78 -0.34
N PRO A 7 14.60 7.52 -0.79
CA PRO A 7 13.52 6.75 -1.38
C PRO A 7 12.43 6.50 -0.34
N VAL A 8 11.19 6.86 -0.66
CA VAL A 8 10.02 6.64 0.18
C VAL A 8 8.82 6.18 -0.63
N THR A 9 8.03 5.29 -0.04
CA THR A 9 6.68 4.95 -0.50
C THR A 9 5.69 5.67 0.40
N TYR A 10 4.84 6.51 -0.19
CA TYR A 10 3.79 7.21 0.54
C TYR A 10 2.44 6.60 0.22
N VAL A 11 1.79 6.01 1.22
CA VAL A 11 0.49 5.34 1.12
C VAL A 11 -0.55 6.14 1.87
N LEU A 12 -1.70 6.35 1.24
CA LEU A 12 -2.83 7.12 1.75
C LEU A 12 -4.11 6.29 1.69
N PHE A 13 -5.00 6.52 2.64
CA PHE A 13 -6.37 5.98 2.67
C PHE A 13 -7.31 7.18 2.87
N PRO A 14 -7.81 7.80 1.79
CA PRO A 14 -8.52 9.08 1.83
C PRO A 14 -9.79 9.11 2.67
N ASP A 15 -10.35 7.94 2.96
CA ASP A 15 -11.58 7.78 3.74
C ASP A 15 -11.36 7.21 5.15
N GLU A 16 -10.11 7.19 5.61
CA GLU A 16 -9.75 6.77 6.95
C GLU A 16 -9.25 7.94 7.79
N GLY A 17 -9.29 7.76 9.12
CA GLY A 17 -8.82 8.74 10.09
C GLY A 17 -7.50 8.31 10.74
N HIS A 18 -7.41 8.49 12.06
CA HIS A 18 -6.22 8.08 12.82
C HIS A 18 -5.95 6.56 12.78
N GLY A 19 -6.97 5.76 12.50
CA GLY A 19 -6.85 4.31 12.33
C GLY A 19 -7.77 3.81 11.22
N PHE A 20 -7.65 2.52 10.92
CA PHE A 20 -8.46 1.86 9.91
C PHE A 20 -9.76 1.33 10.51
N LYS A 21 -10.88 1.81 9.99
CA LYS A 21 -12.22 1.26 10.28
C LYS A 21 -12.62 0.21 9.25
N ARG A 22 -12.18 0.35 8.00
CA ARG A 22 -12.59 -0.52 6.90
C ARG A 22 -11.66 -1.74 6.78
N PRO A 23 -12.20 -2.97 6.79
CA PRO A 23 -11.41 -4.18 6.61
C PRO A 23 -10.59 -4.19 5.32
N GLU A 24 -11.12 -3.62 4.24
CA GLU A 24 -10.42 -3.56 2.95
C GLU A 24 -9.16 -2.69 3.03
N ASN A 25 -9.20 -1.58 3.77
CA ASN A 25 -8.05 -0.70 3.97
C ASN A 25 -7.01 -1.33 4.90
N SER A 26 -7.45 -1.98 5.99
CA SER A 26 -6.55 -2.75 6.86
C SER A 26 -5.81 -3.86 6.09
N LYS A 27 -6.51 -4.56 5.19
CA LYS A 27 -5.92 -5.62 4.36
C LYS A 27 -4.88 -5.05 3.38
N ALA A 28 -5.24 -3.99 2.65
CA ALA A 28 -4.35 -3.31 1.73
C ALA A 28 -3.09 -2.77 2.42
N PHE A 29 -3.24 -2.16 3.60
CA PHE A 29 -2.12 -1.70 4.42
C PHE A 29 -1.20 -2.86 4.80
N ASN A 30 -1.75 -3.96 5.31
CA ASN A 30 -0.96 -5.12 5.72
C ASN A 30 -0.19 -5.72 4.55
N ALA A 31 -0.79 -5.84 3.36
CA ALA A 31 -0.11 -6.36 2.17
C ALA A 31 1.11 -5.51 1.77
N VAL A 32 0.96 -4.17 1.82
CA VAL A 32 2.06 -3.24 1.53
C VAL A 32 3.13 -3.29 2.64
N ALA A 33 2.71 -3.26 3.90
CA ALA A 33 3.62 -3.28 5.04
C ALA A 33 4.41 -4.59 5.14
N GLU A 34 3.77 -5.74 4.90
CA GLU A 34 4.42 -7.05 4.85
C GLU A 34 5.49 -7.09 3.76
N THR A 35 5.17 -6.60 2.56
CA THR A 35 6.12 -6.55 1.45
C THR A 35 7.30 -5.63 1.75
N PHE A 36 7.03 -4.43 2.26
CA PHE A 36 8.07 -3.48 2.68
C PHE A 36 8.99 -4.09 3.74
N LEU A 37 8.43 -4.63 4.82
CA LEU A 37 9.19 -5.22 5.91
C LEU A 37 9.97 -6.44 5.45
N GLY A 38 9.40 -7.29 4.60
CA GLY A 38 10.11 -8.44 4.03
C GLY A 38 11.26 -8.03 3.12
N GLN A 39 11.15 -6.92 2.39
CA GLN A 39 12.27 -6.37 1.61
C GLN A 39 13.39 -5.82 2.52
N CYS A 40 13.04 -5.20 3.65
CA CYS A 40 14.03 -4.62 4.58
C CYS A 40 14.67 -5.64 5.53
N LEU A 41 13.89 -6.57 6.06
CA LEU A 41 14.29 -7.49 7.13
C LEU A 41 14.54 -8.91 6.61
N GLY A 42 14.10 -9.21 5.38
CA GLY A 42 14.07 -10.56 4.85
C GLY A 42 12.89 -11.38 5.41
N GLY A 43 12.71 -12.58 4.85
CA GLY A 43 11.65 -13.51 5.25
C GLY A 43 10.67 -13.83 4.12
N ARG A 44 9.63 -14.59 4.47
CA ARG A 44 8.56 -14.94 3.53
C ARG A 44 7.53 -13.82 3.53
N VAL A 45 7.05 -13.49 2.34
CA VAL A 45 6.05 -12.45 2.09
C VAL A 45 4.97 -13.03 1.19
N GLN A 46 3.71 -12.78 1.53
CA GLN A 46 2.59 -13.05 0.63
C GLN A 46 2.57 -12.02 -0.53
N PRO A 47 2.47 -12.45 -1.80
CA PRO A 47 2.30 -11.52 -2.91
C PRO A 47 1.01 -10.68 -2.77
N ILE A 48 1.08 -9.38 -3.04
CA ILE A 48 -0.04 -8.43 -2.87
C ILE A 48 -1.31 -8.89 -3.60
N GLY A 49 -1.19 -9.41 -4.82
CA GLY A 49 -2.31 -10.01 -5.57
C GLY A 49 -3.56 -9.13 -5.60
N SER A 50 -4.66 -9.64 -5.05
CA SER A 50 -5.96 -8.96 -4.99
C SER A 50 -6.25 -8.25 -3.65
N ASP A 51 -5.24 -8.09 -2.78
CA ASP A 51 -5.44 -7.54 -1.43
C ASP A 51 -5.80 -6.05 -1.39
N LEU A 52 -5.67 -5.34 -2.52
CA LEU A 52 -6.13 -3.96 -2.68
C LEU A 52 -7.63 -3.86 -3.02
N THR A 53 -8.32 -4.98 -3.27
CA THR A 53 -9.71 -4.97 -3.75
C THR A 53 -10.64 -4.25 -2.78
N GLY A 54 -11.33 -3.23 -3.27
CA GLY A 54 -12.29 -2.44 -2.49
C GLY A 54 -11.66 -1.43 -1.53
N SER A 55 -10.34 -1.38 -1.41
CA SER A 55 -9.64 -0.38 -0.60
C SER A 55 -9.72 1.00 -1.24
N SER A 56 -9.59 2.06 -0.43
CA SER A 56 -9.38 3.43 -0.89
C SER A 56 -7.92 3.78 -1.16
N ILE A 57 -7.00 2.80 -1.04
CA ILE A 57 -5.55 3.00 -1.14
C ILE A 57 -5.16 3.93 -2.28
N ALA A 58 -4.30 4.90 -1.99
CA ALA A 58 -3.63 5.76 -2.95
C ALA A 58 -2.13 5.75 -2.66
N VAL A 59 -1.30 5.66 -3.70
CA VAL A 59 0.16 5.69 -3.55
C VAL A 59 0.73 6.83 -4.39
N PRO A 60 0.65 8.08 -3.91
CA PRO A 60 1.16 9.25 -4.64
C PRO A 60 2.68 9.24 -4.91
N ALA A 61 3.46 8.42 -4.20
CA ALA A 61 4.90 8.33 -4.41
C ALA A 61 5.45 6.93 -4.05
N GLY A 62 6.43 6.46 -4.81
CA GLY A 62 7.25 5.29 -4.44
C GLY A 62 6.56 3.94 -4.60
N ALA A 63 5.53 3.81 -5.44
CA ALA A 63 4.87 2.54 -5.71
C ALA A 63 5.83 1.49 -6.30
N GLU A 64 6.85 1.96 -7.02
CA GLU A 64 7.92 1.16 -7.62
C GLU A 64 8.92 0.58 -6.62
N GLN A 65 8.93 1.07 -5.38
CA GLN A 65 9.86 0.61 -4.34
C GLN A 65 9.35 -0.66 -3.64
N ILE A 66 8.05 -0.93 -3.71
CA ILE A 66 7.42 -2.10 -3.12
C ILE A 66 7.15 -3.14 -4.21
N ASN A 67 7.70 -4.34 -4.03
CA ASN A 67 7.58 -5.42 -5.00
C ASN A 67 6.10 -5.78 -5.27
N GLY A 68 5.68 -5.69 -6.54
CA GLY A 68 4.32 -6.03 -6.96
C GLY A 68 3.25 -4.96 -6.66
N LEU A 69 3.58 -3.87 -5.95
CA LEU A 69 2.60 -2.82 -5.63
C LEU A 69 2.20 -2.02 -6.88
N ALA A 70 3.17 -1.63 -7.70
CA ALA A 70 2.89 -0.91 -8.94
C ALA A 70 1.96 -1.70 -9.89
N ASP A 71 2.10 -3.03 -9.94
CA ASP A 71 1.23 -3.87 -10.78
C ASP A 71 -0.15 -4.07 -10.16
N ALA A 72 -0.24 -4.23 -8.83
CA ALA A 72 -1.52 -4.29 -8.13
C ALA A 72 -2.32 -2.97 -8.25
N LEU A 73 -1.64 -1.81 -8.28
CA LEU A 73 -2.29 -0.52 -8.44
C LEU A 73 -2.85 -0.28 -9.85
N LYS A 74 -2.23 -0.85 -10.90
CA LYS A 74 -2.74 -0.72 -12.29
C LYS A 74 -4.12 -1.35 -12.48
N THR A 75 -4.39 -2.43 -11.76
CA THR A 75 -5.67 -3.16 -11.84
C THR A 75 -6.67 -2.72 -10.78
N HIS A 76 -6.23 -1.87 -9.84
CA HIS A 76 -7.03 -1.38 -8.73
C HIS A 76 -7.85 -0.14 -9.14
N THR A 77 -9.12 -0.13 -8.74
CA THR A 77 -9.98 1.06 -8.77
C THR A 77 -10.30 1.45 -7.33
N GLN A 78 -10.06 2.72 -6.97
CA GLN A 78 -10.24 3.20 -5.60
C GLN A 78 -11.70 3.10 -5.15
N GLY A 79 -11.94 2.35 -4.08
CA GLY A 79 -13.26 2.20 -3.47
C GLY A 79 -13.45 3.17 -2.31
N ILE A 80 -13.39 4.49 -2.54
CA ILE A 80 -13.55 5.51 -1.48
C ILE A 80 -14.99 5.47 -0.93
N ARG A 81 -15.16 5.47 0.40
CA ARG A 81 -16.46 5.47 1.08
C ARG A 81 -16.53 6.57 2.15
N ASN A 82 -17.48 7.49 2.05
CA ASN A 82 -17.70 8.56 3.04
C ASN A 82 -18.61 8.13 4.19
#